data_AF-A0A6S7IKS9-F1
#
_entry.id   AF-A0A6S7IKS9-F1
#
_cell.length_a   1.000
_cell.length_b   1.000
_cell.length_c   1.000
_cell.angle_alpha   90.00
_cell.angle_beta   90.00
_cell.angle_gamma   90.00
#
_symmetry.space_group_name_H-M   'P 1'
#
loop_
_entity.id
_entity.type
_entity.pdbx_description
1 polymer ?
#
loop_
_entity_poly.entity_id
_entity_poly.type
_entity_poly.pdbx_seq_one_letter_code
_entity_poly.pdbx_strand_id
1 'polypeptide(L)'
;MKPLKLRLQAKNCEFGILCNELIRDRIVLGIRDDSVRSRLLRESELDLQKAVDIYPAVEQTRSHMDALKNPAITIDVKRDPSKSKRTETPRTKRGKFNQQTSVIQCKYCGTSHE
;
A
#
# COMPACT_ATOMS: atom_id res chain seq x y z
N MET A 1 19.60 -3.69 8.36
CA MET A 1 20.54 -3.80 9.50
C MET A 1 19.75 -3.39 10.76
N LYS A 2 19.62 -4.22 11.81
CA LYS A 2 18.69 -3.91 12.92
C LYS A 2 19.28 -2.91 13.95
N PRO A 3 18.62 -1.77 14.24
CA PRO A 3 19.15 -0.73 15.14
C PRO A 3 19.50 -1.22 16.55
N LEU A 4 18.70 -2.11 17.15
CA LEU A 4 18.93 -2.64 18.50
C LEU A 4 20.26 -3.41 18.62
N LYS A 5 20.69 -4.08 17.55
CA LYS A 5 21.97 -4.81 17.53
C LYS A 5 23.15 -3.84 17.64
N LEU A 6 23.06 -2.67 16.99
CA LEU A 6 24.11 -1.65 17.06
C LEU A 6 24.24 -1.09 18.48
N ARG A 7 23.11 -0.78 19.13
CA ARG A 7 23.11 -0.29 20.52
C ARG A 7 23.76 -1.29 21.48
N LEU A 8 23.50 -2.58 21.29
CA LEU A 8 24.11 -3.63 22.09
C LEU A 8 25.63 -3.72 21.87
N GLN A 9 26.08 -3.65 20.61
CA GLN A 9 27.51 -3.68 20.27
C GLN A 9 28.25 -2.43 20.77
N ALA A 10 27.56 -1.30 20.85
CA ALA A 10 28.12 -0.04 21.30
C ALA A 10 28.08 0.16 22.83
N LYS A 11 27.66 -0.84 23.62
CA LYS A 11 27.61 -0.72 25.09
C LYS A 11 28.96 -0.36 25.72
N ASN A 12 30.06 -0.89 25.17
CA ASN A 12 31.42 -0.66 25.66
C ASN A 12 32.23 0.19 24.65
N CYS A 13 31.53 1.06 23.92
CA CYS A 13 32.11 1.94 22.94
C CYS A 13 32.89 3.09 23.61
N GLU A 14 34.11 3.35 23.15
CA GLU A 14 34.98 4.43 23.67
C GLU A 14 34.86 5.75 22.88
N PHE A 15 33.90 5.85 21.94
CA PHE A 15 33.66 7.10 21.19
C PHE A 15 32.91 8.17 22.02
N GLY A 16 32.58 7.91 23.28
CA GLY A 16 31.94 8.87 24.19
C GLY A 16 30.65 9.46 23.62
N ILE A 17 30.57 10.78 23.56
CA ILE A 17 29.40 11.52 23.05
C ILE A 17 29.08 11.20 21.58
N LEU A 18 30.10 10.85 20.79
CA LEU A 18 29.97 10.57 19.35
C LEU A 18 29.33 9.20 19.09
N CYS A 19 29.27 8.32 20.09
CA CYS A 19 28.69 6.98 19.97
C CYS A 19 27.27 7.01 19.37
N ASN A 20 26.41 7.91 19.86
CA ASN A 20 25.03 8.00 19.38
C ASN A 20 24.95 8.49 17.92
N GLU A 21 25.80 9.45 17.53
CA GLU A 21 25.86 9.97 16.17
C GLU A 21 26.33 8.88 15.19
N LEU A 22 27.35 8.11 15.55
CA LEU A 22 27.84 7.00 14.73
C LEU A 22 26.80 5.89 14.57
N ILE A 23 26.05 5.57 15.63
CA ILE A 23 24.95 4.60 15.54
C ILE A 23 23.86 5.14 14.62
N ARG A 24 23.47 6.42 14.76
CA ARG A 24 22.49 7.09 13.90
C ARG A 24 22.93 7.02 12.44
N ASP A 25 24.17 7.40 12.14
CA ASP A 25 24.70 7.42 10.77
C ASP A 25 24.73 6.00 10.19
N ARG A 26 25.11 5.01 10.99
CA ARG A 26 25.06 3.60 10.59
C ARG A 26 23.63 3.15 10.28
N ILE A 27 22.62 3.61 11.04
CA ILE A 27 21.20 3.32 10.75
C ILE A 27 20.81 3.95 9.40
N VAL A 28 21.10 5.23 9.19
CA VAL A 28 20.76 5.97 7.96
C VAL A 28 21.41 5.34 6.73
N LEU A 29 22.71 5.01 6.80
CA LEU A 29 23.42 4.31 5.74
C LEU A 29 22.90 2.88 5.52
N GLY A 30 22.37 2.25 6.58
CA GLY A 30 21.79 0.91 6.54
C GLY A 30 20.39 0.84 5.92
N ILE A 31 19.74 1.98 5.66
CA ILE A 31 18.45 2.06 4.96
C ILE A 31 18.68 1.83 3.46
N ARG A 32 17.90 0.92 2.89
CA ARG A 32 18.00 0.50 1.48
C ARG A 32 17.24 1.42 0.52
N ASP A 33 16.22 2.12 1.01
CA ASP A 33 15.43 3.05 0.20
C ASP A 33 16.12 4.41 0.16
N ASP A 34 16.62 4.78 -1.01
CA ASP A 34 17.34 6.03 -1.24
C ASP A 34 16.47 7.27 -1.02
N SER A 35 15.16 7.18 -1.28
CA SER A 35 14.22 8.28 -1.05
C SER A 35 14.07 8.55 0.45
N VAL A 36 13.89 7.49 1.24
CA VAL A 36 13.84 7.58 2.70
C VAL A 36 15.17 8.08 3.26
N ARG A 37 16.30 7.53 2.79
CA ARG A 37 17.63 7.96 3.22
C ARG A 37 17.87 9.44 2.90
N SER A 38 17.51 9.89 1.71
CA SER A 38 17.60 11.29 1.30
C SER A 38 16.70 12.21 2.15
N ARG A 39 15.52 11.76 2.55
CA ARG A 39 14.63 12.53 3.44
C ARG A 39 15.23 12.64 4.84
N LEU A 40 15.76 11.56 5.39
CA LEU A 40 16.42 11.55 6.70
C LEU A 40 17.65 12.46 6.74
N LEU A 41 18.47 12.47 5.68
CA LEU A 41 19.64 13.33 5.57
C LEU A 41 19.31 14.82 5.42
N ARG A 42 18.06 15.16 5.09
CA ARG A 42 17.57 16.54 5.01
C ARG A 42 17.02 17.07 6.34
N GLU A 43 16.73 16.19 7.28
CA GLU A 43 16.24 16.56 8.60
C GLU A 43 17.38 17.27 9.37
N SER A 44 17.16 18.53 9.77
CA SER A 44 18.19 19.35 10.43
C SER A 44 18.61 18.79 11.78
N GLU A 45 17.68 18.14 12.49
CA GLU A 45 17.92 17.54 13.80
C GLU A 45 17.44 16.09 13.84
N LEU A 46 18.15 15.22 13.11
CA LEU A 46 18.00 13.78 13.26
C LEU A 46 18.84 13.28 14.44
N ASP A 47 18.19 12.82 15.51
CA ASP A 47 18.84 12.13 16.62
C ASP A 47 18.75 10.60 16.48
N LEU A 48 19.44 9.89 17.38
CA LEU A 48 19.44 8.44 17.40
C LEU A 48 18.04 7.85 17.67
N GLN A 49 17.23 8.45 18.55
CA GLN A 49 15.89 7.92 18.86
C GLN A 49 14.98 8.02 17.64
N LYS A 50 14.92 9.19 16.99
CA LYS A 50 14.16 9.39 15.75
C LYS A 50 14.57 8.38 14.67
N ALA A 51 15.87 8.13 14.50
CA ALA A 51 16.35 7.13 13.54
C ALA A 51 15.93 5.69 13.90
N VAL A 52 15.95 5.34 15.19
CA VAL A 52 15.49 4.04 15.69
C VAL A 52 13.98 3.86 15.50
N ASP A 53 13.18 4.91 15.69
CA ASP A 53 11.72 4.86 15.56
C ASP A 53 11.26 4.81 14.11
N ILE A 54 11.96 5.52 13.21
CA ILE A 54 11.62 5.54 11.78
C ILE A 54 11.98 4.21 11.10
N TYR A 55 13.09 3.57 11.49
CA TYR A 55 13.58 2.36 10.81
C TYR A 55 12.53 1.23 10.69
N PRO A 56 11.81 0.82 11.76
CA PRO A 56 10.74 -0.17 11.67
C PRO A 56 9.61 0.24 10.73
N ALA A 57 9.21 1.51 10.75
CA ALA A 57 8.13 2.02 9.89
C ALA A 57 8.50 1.93 8.42
N VAL A 58 9.77 2.21 8.07
CA VAL A 58 10.29 2.08 6.71
C VAL A 58 10.27 0.62 6.24
N GLU A 59 10.74 -0.30 7.08
CA GLU A 59 10.76 -1.73 6.76
C GLU A 59 9.33 -2.30 6.61
N GLN A 60 8.40 -1.90 7.49
CA GLN A 60 7.00 -2.29 7.39
C GLN A 60 6.34 -1.74 6.13
N THR A 61 6.53 -0.44 5.85
CA THR A 61 5.98 0.22 4.67
C THR A 61 6.43 -0.48 3.40
N ARG A 62 7.71 -0.84 3.31
CA ARG A 62 8.23 -1.62 2.19
C ARG A 62 7.48 -2.95 2.04
N SER A 63 7.36 -3.72 3.12
CA SER A 63 6.63 -5.01 3.10
C SER A 63 5.18 -4.85 2.64
N HIS A 64 4.49 -3.81 3.12
CA HIS A 64 3.12 -3.51 2.71
C HIS A 64 3.03 -3.08 1.24
N MET A 65 3.94 -2.23 0.77
CA MET A 65 3.99 -1.78 -0.63
C MET A 65 4.28 -2.95 -1.58
N ASP A 66 5.14 -3.88 -1.19
CA ASP A 66 5.41 -5.09 -1.99
C ASP A 66 4.18 -6.00 -2.08
N ALA A 67 3.39 -6.13 -0.99
CA ALA A 67 2.12 -6.85 -1.00
C ALA A 67 1.04 -6.17 -1.86
N LEU A 68 1.02 -4.84 -1.93
CA LEU A 68 0.09 -4.09 -2.80
C LEU A 68 0.45 -4.22 -4.28
N LYS A 69 1.74 -4.31 -4.62
CA LYS A 69 2.21 -4.46 -6.01
C LYS A 69 1.88 -5.82 -6.61
N ASN A 70 1.83 -6.86 -5.79
CA ASN A 70 1.43 -8.21 -6.19
C ASN A 70 0.10 -8.56 -5.49
N PRO A 71 -1.06 -8.14 -6.03
CA PRO A 71 -2.34 -8.47 -5.45
C PRO A 71 -2.63 -9.97 -5.65
N ALA A 72 -2.07 -10.83 -4.80
CA ALA A 72 -2.53 -12.20 -4.60
C ALA A 72 -3.81 -12.24 -3.73
N ILE A 73 -4.62 -11.18 -3.80
CA ILE A 73 -5.92 -11.11 -3.14
C ILE A 73 -6.97 -11.50 -4.16
N THR A 74 -7.17 -12.81 -4.33
CA THR A 74 -8.42 -13.31 -4.88
C THR A 74 -9.50 -13.04 -3.83
N ILE A 75 -10.20 -11.91 -3.94
CA ILE A 75 -11.46 -11.73 -3.22
C ILE A 75 -12.44 -12.72 -3.86
N ASP A 76 -12.63 -13.86 -3.22
CA ASP A 76 -13.66 -14.81 -3.62
C ASP A 76 -15.03 -14.22 -3.24
N VAL A 77 -15.56 -13.38 -4.14
CA VAL A 77 -16.92 -12.84 -4.00
C VAL A 77 -17.86 -14.02 -4.20
N LYS A 78 -18.31 -14.61 -3.09
CA LYS A 78 -19.36 -15.63 -3.08
C LYS A 78 -20.63 -15.01 -3.66
N ARG A 79 -20.87 -15.23 -4.96
CA ARG A 79 -22.05 -14.75 -5.67
C ARG A 79 -23.25 -15.52 -5.14
N ASP A 80 -24.09 -14.86 -4.36
CA ASP A 80 -25.32 -15.47 -3.84
C ASP A 80 -26.24 -15.85 -5.02
N PRO A 81 -26.54 -17.15 -5.25
CA PRO A 81 -27.33 -17.58 -6.41
C PRO A 81 -28.82 -17.20 -6.33
N SER A 82 -29.28 -16.56 -5.25
CA SER A 82 -30.69 -16.53 -4.88
C SER A 82 -31.59 -15.45 -5.52
N LYS A 83 -31.14 -14.76 -6.59
CA LYS A 83 -32.01 -13.81 -7.34
C LYS A 83 -32.03 -14.06 -8.85
N SER A 84 -32.46 -15.25 -9.24
CA SER A 84 -33.03 -15.49 -10.57
C SER A 84 -34.46 -16.00 -10.43
N LYS A 85 -35.43 -15.08 -10.45
CA LYS A 85 -36.81 -15.38 -10.83
C LYS A 85 -37.25 -14.31 -11.82
N ARG A 86 -36.88 -14.51 -13.08
CA ARG A 86 -37.57 -13.88 -14.21
C ARG A 86 -38.80 -14.74 -14.49
N THR A 87 -39.97 -14.26 -14.13
CA THR A 87 -41.24 -14.87 -14.49
C THR A 87 -41.45 -14.71 -15.99
N GLU A 88 -41.45 -15.82 -16.72
CA GLU A 88 -41.83 -15.87 -18.13
C GLU A 88 -43.35 -15.64 -18.24
N THR A 89 -43.75 -14.65 -19.04
CA THR A 89 -45.12 -14.54 -19.53
C THR A 89 -45.11 -14.66 -21.06
N PRO A 90 -45.96 -15.52 -21.66
CA PRO A 90 -46.01 -15.67 -23.10
C PRO A 90 -47.03 -14.70 -23.69
N ARG A 91 -46.64 -13.87 -24.68
CA ARG A 91 -47.62 -13.26 -25.62
C ARG A 91 -47.00 -12.78 -26.93
N THR A 92 -47.17 -13.64 -27.94
CA THR A 92 -47.64 -13.39 -29.31
C THR A 92 -47.44 -12.02 -30.00
N LYS A 93 -46.84 -12.13 -31.20
CA LYS A 93 -47.11 -11.43 -32.49
C LYS A 93 -46.52 -10.04 -32.77
N ARG A 94 -45.58 -10.04 -33.73
CA ARG A 94 -45.29 -9.11 -34.85
C ARG A 94 -45.81 -7.66 -34.75
N GLY A 95 -44.88 -6.71 -34.72
CA GLY A 95 -45.07 -5.29 -35.08
C GLY A 95 -43.73 -4.63 -35.42
N LYS A 96 -43.68 -3.84 -36.50
CA LYS A 96 -42.50 -3.18 -37.07
C LYS A 96 -42.14 -1.87 -36.33
N PHE A 97 -40.84 -1.54 -36.33
CA PHE A 97 -40.19 -0.22 -36.20
C PHE A 97 -40.42 0.63 -34.93
N ASN A 98 -39.35 0.97 -34.19
CA ASN A 98 -38.62 2.25 -34.36
C ASN A 98 -37.36 2.31 -33.46
N GLN A 99 -36.27 2.91 -33.96
CA GLN A 99 -34.98 3.04 -33.27
C GLN A 99 -35.05 4.13 -32.18
N GLN A 100 -34.84 3.76 -30.92
CA GLN A 100 -34.40 4.69 -29.87
C GLN A 100 -33.31 3.97 -29.06
N THR A 101 -32.07 4.36 -29.34
CA THR A 101 -30.86 3.96 -28.59
C THR A 101 -30.97 4.52 -27.16
N SER A 102 -31.44 3.71 -26.22
CA SER A 102 -31.27 4.00 -24.80
C SER A 102 -29.83 3.68 -24.43
N VAL A 103 -29.04 4.72 -24.22
CA VAL A 103 -27.66 4.57 -23.73
C VAL A 103 -27.74 3.94 -22.33
N ILE A 104 -27.25 2.72 -22.18
CA ILE A 104 -27.29 2.00 -20.91
C ILE A 104 -26.28 2.65 -19.96
N GLN A 105 -26.77 3.40 -18.98
CA GLN A 105 -25.93 4.05 -17.98
C GLN A 105 -25.43 3.00 -16.97
N CYS A 106 -24.12 2.99 -16.74
CA CYS A 106 -23.47 1.99 -15.91
C CYS A 106 -23.91 2.13 -14.45
N LYS A 107 -24.44 1.05 -13.87
CA LYS A 107 -24.99 1.03 -12.51
C LYS A 107 -23.94 1.28 -11.41
N TYR A 108 -22.66 1.12 -11.72
CA TYR A 108 -21.59 1.19 -10.72
C TYR A 108 -20.93 2.58 -10.63
N CYS A 109 -20.87 3.32 -11.75
CA CYS A 109 -20.28 4.65 -11.79
C CYS A 109 -21.28 5.76 -12.16
N GLY A 110 -22.49 5.41 -12.61
CA GLY A 110 -23.52 6.37 -13.00
C GLY A 110 -23.26 7.11 -14.30
N THR A 111 -22.35 6.66 -15.17
CA THR A 111 -22.07 7.28 -16.48
C THR A 111 -22.20 6.26 -17.62
N SER A 112 -22.27 6.75 -18.86
CA SER A 112 -22.43 5.94 -20.07
C SER A 112 -21.09 5.62 -20.72
N HIS A 113 -20.89 4.39 -21.16
CA HIS A 113 -19.68 3.92 -21.85
C HIS A 113 -20.08 3.19 -23.14
N GLU A 114 -19.24 3.28 -24.19
CA GLU A 114 -19.40 2.56 -25.45
C GLU A 114 -18.98 1.08 -25.35
#